data_AF-A0A925MBS1-F1
#
_entry.id   AF-A0A925MBS1-F1
#
_cell.length_a   1.000
_cell.length_b   1.000
_cell.length_c   1.000
_cell.angle_alpha   90.00
_cell.angle_beta   90.00
_cell.angle_gamma   90.00
#
_symmetry.space_group_name_H-M   'P 1'
#
loop_
_entity.id
_entity.type
_entity.pdbx_description
1 polymer ?
#
loop_
_entity_poly.entity_id
_entity_poly.type
_entity_poly.pdbx_seq_one_letter_code
_entity_poly.pdbx_strand_id
1 'polypeptide(L)'
;APQTPLVSCVTGELLDADAATSPAYWGRQVHDTVRFATGIGTMIREGCRLLLEVGPGHYLTSMASQQTAKAGNVVCQPSIRPASGSPSPHLGLMRSLARLWTLGVEVDWRAFYATRAT
;
A
#
# COMPACT_ATOMS: atom_id res chain seq x y z
N ALA A 1 0.52 12.13 16.71
CA ALA A 1 0.91 10.75 16.36
C ALA A 1 -0.05 10.17 15.32
N PRO A 2 0.41 9.26 14.44
CA PRO A 2 -0.45 8.62 13.44
C PRO A 2 -1.53 7.75 14.10
N GLN A 3 -2.73 7.72 13.51
CA GLN A 3 -3.84 6.87 13.98
C GLN A 3 -3.79 5.46 13.38
N THR A 4 -3.08 5.30 12.26
CA THR A 4 -2.83 4.01 11.61
C THR A 4 -1.37 3.61 11.85
N PRO A 5 -1.08 2.35 12.20
CA PRO A 5 0.28 1.88 12.34
C PRO A 5 1.10 2.14 11.07
N LEU A 6 2.33 2.62 11.25
CA LEU A 6 3.27 2.87 10.16
C LEU A 6 4.44 1.90 10.30
N VAL A 7 4.90 1.33 9.20
CA VAL A 7 6.18 0.61 9.15
C VAL A 7 7.22 1.56 8.57
N SER A 8 8.33 1.76 9.29
CA SER A 8 9.39 2.66 8.87
C SER A 8 10.14 2.11 7.66
N CYS A 9 10.38 2.97 6.66
CA CYS A 9 11.31 2.64 5.58
C CYS A 9 12.77 2.59 6.04
N VAL A 10 13.13 3.23 7.15
CA VAL A 10 14.52 3.31 7.64
C VAL A 10 14.88 2.08 8.48
N THR A 11 13.98 1.65 9.36
CA THR A 11 14.22 0.50 10.25
C THR A 11 13.59 -0.80 9.73
N GLY A 12 12.52 -0.71 8.94
CA GLY A 12 11.74 -1.87 8.51
C GLY A 12 10.78 -2.42 9.58
N GLU A 13 10.70 -1.77 10.74
CA GLU A 13 9.83 -2.15 11.87
C GLU A 13 8.70 -1.14 12.05
N LEU A 14 7.75 -1.44 12.95
CA LEU A 14 6.72 -0.48 13.36
C LEU A 14 7.38 0.83 13.85
N LEU A 15 6.89 1.95 13.34
CA LEU A 15 7.36 3.28 13.66
C LEU A 15 6.65 3.77 14.93
N ASP A 16 7.46 4.10 15.93
CA ASP A 16 6.99 4.71 17.17
C ASP A 16 6.33 6.09 16.94
N ALA A 17 5.39 6.45 17.81
CA ALA A 17 4.62 7.68 17.76
C ALA A 17 5.49 8.95 17.90
N ASP A 18 6.51 8.92 18.77
CA ASP A 18 7.41 10.06 18.96
C ASP A 18 8.31 10.20 17.73
N ALA A 19 8.84 9.08 17.23
CA ALA A 19 9.61 9.07 15.99
C ALA A 19 8.81 9.58 14.79
N ALA A 20 7.53 9.20 14.66
CA ALA A 20 6.64 9.63 13.59
C ALA A 20 6.40 11.16 13.57
N THR A 21 6.51 11.83 14.72
CA THR A 21 6.36 13.29 14.84
C THR A 21 7.70 14.04 14.89
N SER A 22 8.83 13.33 14.77
CA SER A 22 10.17 13.89 14.85
C SER A 22 10.68 14.36 13.48
N PRO A 23 11.04 15.65 13.30
CA PRO A 23 11.69 16.12 12.08
C PRO A 23 13.00 15.39 11.77
N ALA A 24 13.75 14.99 12.80
CA ALA A 24 15.01 14.27 12.65
C ALA A 24 14.82 12.88 12.02
N TYR A 25 13.72 12.19 12.34
CA TYR A 25 13.37 10.93 11.68
C TYR A 25 13.10 11.13 10.20
N TRP A 26 12.32 12.15 9.83
CA TRP A 26 12.01 12.43 8.43
C TRP A 26 13.23 12.88 7.62
N GLY A 27 14.17 13.60 8.25
CA GLY A 27 15.47 13.89 7.67
C GLY A 27 16.26 12.61 7.34
N ARG A 28 16.31 11.66 8.27
CA ARG A 28 16.91 10.34 8.01
C ARG A 28 16.18 9.57 6.91
N GLN A 29 14.85 9.60 6.86
CA GLN A 29 14.09 8.87 5.84
C GLN A 29 14.43 9.29 4.41
N VAL A 30 14.80 10.55 4.19
CA VAL A 30 15.21 11.04 2.86
C VAL A 30 16.61 10.57 2.48
N HIS A 31 17.47 10.32 3.47
CA HIS A 31 18.90 10.05 3.27
C HIS A 31 19.27 8.57 3.39
N ASP A 32 18.73 7.89 4.39
CA ASP A 32 19.13 6.54 4.77
C ASP A 32 18.50 5.48 3.86
N THR A 33 19.08 4.27 3.88
CA THR A 33 18.63 3.15 3.05
C THR A 33 17.17 2.75 3.32
N VAL A 34 16.39 2.59 2.25
CA VAL A 34 15.03 2.06 2.31
C VAL A 34 15.06 0.54 2.50
N ARG A 35 14.67 0.08 3.69
CA ARG A 35 14.54 -1.34 4.08
C ARG A 35 13.20 -1.95 3.67
N PHE A 36 12.85 -1.84 2.38
CA PHE A 36 11.55 -2.26 1.87
C PHE A 36 11.21 -3.73 2.17
N ALA A 37 12.13 -4.66 1.90
CA ALA A 37 11.90 -6.08 2.12
C ALA A 37 11.63 -6.41 3.61
N THR A 38 12.40 -5.80 4.52
CA THR A 38 12.16 -5.91 5.96
C THR A 38 10.78 -5.38 6.32
N GLY A 39 10.41 -4.21 5.81
CA GLY A 39 9.09 -3.61 6.04
C GLY A 39 7.93 -4.50 5.57
N ILE A 40 8.04 -5.13 4.40
CA ILE A 40 7.07 -6.11 3.91
C ILE A 40 6.98 -7.31 4.87
N GLY A 41 8.12 -7.84 5.32
CA GLY A 41 8.15 -8.92 6.30
C GLY A 41 7.44 -8.55 7.60
N THR A 42 7.64 -7.31 8.09
CA THR A 42 6.93 -6.77 9.25
C THR A 42 5.43 -6.69 9.01
N MET A 43 4.96 -6.13 7.90
CA MET A 43 3.52 -6.07 7.59
C MET A 43 2.87 -7.48 7.57
N ILE A 44 3.56 -8.48 7.03
CA ILE A 44 3.06 -9.87 7.01
C ILE A 44 2.99 -10.43 8.44
N ARG A 45 3.99 -10.18 9.28
CA ARG A 45 4.00 -10.58 10.70
C ARG A 45 2.84 -9.93 11.47
N GLU A 46 2.54 -8.67 11.18
CA GLU A 46 1.39 -7.93 11.72
C GLU A 46 0.03 -8.39 11.15
N GLY A 47 0.02 -9.44 10.32
CA GLY A 47 -1.21 -10.05 9.82
C GLY A 47 -1.73 -9.48 8.50
N CYS A 48 -1.03 -8.54 7.85
CA CYS A 48 -1.43 -8.05 6.54
C CYS A 48 -1.39 -9.18 5.50
N ARG A 49 -2.50 -9.37 4.76
CA ARG A 49 -2.62 -10.34 3.66
C ARG A 49 -2.99 -9.70 2.33
N LEU A 50 -3.26 -8.40 2.33
CA LEU A 50 -3.51 -7.59 1.14
C LEU A 50 -2.63 -6.34 1.20
N LEU A 51 -1.81 -6.14 0.17
CA LEU A 51 -0.92 -5.00 0.01
C LEU A 51 -1.35 -4.21 -1.22
N LEU A 52 -1.74 -2.94 -1.01
CA LEU A 52 -2.16 -2.03 -2.07
C LEU A 52 -1.07 -0.98 -2.34
N GLU A 53 -0.50 -0.95 -3.54
CA GLU A 53 0.39 0.14 -3.98
C GLU A 53 -0.45 1.36 -4.38
N VAL A 54 -0.31 2.44 -3.63
CA VAL A 54 -0.99 3.71 -3.90
C VAL A 54 -0.15 4.58 -4.83
N GLY A 55 -0.66 4.86 -6.02
CA GLY A 55 0.05 5.65 -7.04
C GLY A 55 -0.02 5.03 -8.43
N PRO A 56 0.59 5.69 -9.44
CA PRO A 56 0.52 5.28 -10.85
C PRO A 56 1.46 4.10 -11.19
N GLY A 57 2.24 3.60 -10.23
CA GLY A 57 3.25 2.56 -10.42
C GLY A 57 2.73 1.13 -10.25
N HIS A 58 3.61 0.18 -10.59
CA HIS A 58 3.44 -1.25 -10.25
C HIS A 58 4.74 -1.88 -9.74
N TYR A 59 5.76 -1.05 -9.46
CA TYR A 59 7.09 -1.51 -9.10
C TYR A 59 7.10 -2.07 -7.68
N LEU A 60 6.47 -1.37 -6.73
CA LEU A 60 6.38 -1.83 -5.34
C LEU A 60 5.52 -3.10 -5.24
N THR A 61 4.47 -3.19 -6.05
CA THR A 61 3.64 -4.39 -6.19
C THR A 61 4.49 -5.58 -6.64
N SER A 62 5.31 -5.40 -7.68
CA SER A 62 6.19 -6.46 -8.18
C SER A 62 7.22 -6.88 -7.13
N MET A 63 7.87 -5.92 -6.47
CA MET A 63 8.84 -6.20 -5.40
C MET A 63 8.19 -6.93 -4.23
N ALA A 64 7.03 -6.45 -3.76
CA ALA A 64 6.29 -7.09 -2.67
C ALA A 64 5.87 -8.52 -3.04
N SER A 65 5.38 -8.74 -4.27
CA SER A 65 4.99 -10.07 -4.76
C SER A 65 6.16 -11.05 -4.75
N GLN A 66 7.36 -10.60 -5.13
CA GLN A 66 8.57 -11.42 -5.08
C GLN A 66 8.97 -11.78 -3.64
N GLN A 67 8.87 -10.83 -2.71
CA GLN A 67 9.16 -11.08 -1.29
C GLN A 67 8.13 -12.01 -0.64
N THR A 68 6.85 -11.90 -1.02
CA THR A 68 5.76 -12.68 -0.43
C THR A 68 5.56 -14.04 -1.10
N ALA A 69 6.24 -14.34 -2.21
CA ALA A 69 6.04 -15.55 -3.00
C ALA A 69 6.15 -16.85 -2.17
N LYS A 70 7.01 -16.86 -1.15
CA LYS A 70 7.19 -18.01 -0.24
C LYS A 70 6.25 -18.02 0.96
N ALA A 71 5.66 -16.88 1.32
CA ALA A 71 4.80 -16.75 2.49
C ALA A 71 3.40 -17.36 2.25
N GLY A 72 2.99 -17.51 0.99
CA GLY A 72 1.64 -17.95 0.62
C GLY A 72 0.55 -16.95 1.02
N ASN A 73 -0.55 -16.90 0.29
CA ASN A 73 -1.77 -16.16 0.70
C ASN A 73 -1.62 -14.64 0.93
N VAL A 74 -0.64 -13.96 0.31
CA VAL A 74 -0.55 -12.49 0.30
C VAL A 74 -0.87 -11.98 -1.10
N VAL A 75 -1.87 -11.12 -1.21
CA VAL A 75 -2.24 -10.44 -2.46
C VAL A 75 -1.54 -9.09 -2.54
N CYS A 76 -0.78 -8.86 -3.59
CA CYS A 76 -0.21 -7.55 -3.91
C CYS A 76 -0.94 -6.95 -5.12
N GLN A 77 -1.35 -5.68 -5.03
CA GLN A 77 -2.16 -5.05 -6.07
C GLN A 77 -1.83 -3.57 -6.22
N PRO A 78 -1.74 -3.03 -7.46
CA PRO A 78 -1.66 -1.59 -7.66
C PRO A 78 -3.06 -0.96 -7.60
N SER A 79 -3.14 0.24 -7.03
CA SER A 79 -4.35 1.07 -7.04
C SER A 79 -4.68 1.57 -8.44
N ILE A 80 -3.66 1.95 -9.21
CA ILE A 80 -3.78 2.37 -10.60
C ILE A 80 -2.85 1.46 -11.40
N ARG A 81 -3.42 0.68 -12.33
CA ARG A 81 -2.59 -0.07 -13.27
C ARG A 81 -2.30 0.82 -14.48
N PRO A 82 -1.06 1.22 -14.74
CA PRO A 82 -0.69 1.69 -16.07
C PRO A 82 -0.72 0.46 -16.97
N ALA A 83 -1.79 0.28 -17.76
CA ALA A 83 -1.70 -0.69 -18.83
C ALA A 83 -1.10 0.01 -20.03
N SER A 84 -0.14 -0.63 -20.69
CA SER A 84 0.12 -0.36 -22.09
C SER A 84 -1.21 -0.59 -22.83
N GLY A 85 -1.91 0.50 -23.16
CA GLY A 85 -3.23 0.46 -23.79
C GLY A 85 -4.46 0.54 -22.86
N SER A 86 -4.35 0.95 -21.59
CA SER A 86 -5.56 1.22 -20.78
C SER A 86 -6.18 2.58 -21.15
N PRO A 87 -7.51 2.69 -21.30
CA PRO A 87 -8.18 3.91 -21.78
C PRO A 87 -8.11 5.12 -20.83
N SER A 88 -7.94 4.92 -19.52
CA SER A 88 -7.79 6.03 -18.55
C SER A 88 -7.29 5.54 -17.16
N PRO A 89 -6.64 6.41 -16.36
CA PRO A 89 -6.31 6.13 -14.96
C PRO A 89 -7.55 5.78 -14.12
N HIS A 90 -8.69 6.42 -14.41
CA HIS A 90 -9.97 6.16 -13.75
C HIS A 90 -10.41 4.69 -13.94
N LEU A 91 -10.34 4.14 -15.16
CA LEU A 91 -10.69 2.74 -15.39
C LEU A 91 -9.74 1.79 -14.66
N GLY A 92 -8.45 2.15 -14.57
CA GLY A 92 -7.46 1.42 -13.78
C GLY A 92 -7.85 1.33 -12.31
N LEU A 93 -8.22 2.47 -11.72
CA LEU A 93 -8.72 2.54 -10.35
C LEU A 93 -10.00 1.71 -10.14
N MET A 94 -10.97 1.81 -11.06
CA MET A 94 -12.22 1.05 -10.96
C MET A 94 -12.01 -0.46 -11.03
N ARG A 95 -11.06 -0.92 -11.87
CA ARG A 95 -10.66 -2.33 -11.92
C ARG A 95 -9.99 -2.78 -10.63
N SER A 96 -9.15 -1.92 -10.04
CA SER A 96 -8.52 -2.21 -8.75
C SER A 96 -9.57 -2.33 -7.65
N LEU A 97 -10.50 -1.36 -7.55
CA LEU A 97 -11.62 -1.40 -6.60
C LEU A 97 -12.47 -2.67 -6.77
N ALA A 98 -12.85 -3.02 -8.00
CA ALA A 98 -13.60 -4.25 -8.28
C ALA A 98 -12.85 -5.50 -7.81
N ARG A 99 -11.52 -5.57 -8.02
CA ARG A 99 -10.72 -6.69 -7.55
C ARG A 99 -10.62 -6.73 -6.02
N LEU A 100 -10.47 -5.59 -5.34
CA LEU A 100 -10.51 -5.53 -3.87
C LEU A 100 -11.85 -6.06 -3.34
N TRP A 101 -12.96 -5.66 -3.96
CA TRP A 101 -14.28 -6.16 -3.61
C TRP A 101 -14.41 -7.69 -3.78
N THR A 102 -13.88 -8.27 -4.87
CA THR A 102 -13.86 -9.74 -5.03
C THR A 102 -12.99 -10.47 -4.02
N LEU A 103 -12.04 -9.77 -3.37
CA LEU A 103 -11.21 -10.29 -2.29
C LEU A 103 -11.86 -10.13 -0.91
N GLY A 104 -13.10 -9.62 -0.85
CA GLY A 104 -13.85 -9.44 0.39
C GLY A 104 -13.58 -8.12 1.12
N VAL A 105 -12.89 -7.17 0.49
CA VAL A 105 -12.73 -5.83 1.07
C VAL A 105 -14.08 -5.11 1.07
N GLU A 106 -14.52 -4.66 2.24
CA GLU A 106 -15.72 -3.83 2.36
C GLU A 106 -15.47 -2.46 1.73
N VAL A 107 -16.37 -2.07 0.82
CA VAL A 107 -16.34 -0.77 0.15
C VAL A 107 -17.48 0.07 0.67
N ASP A 108 -17.17 1.27 1.16
CA ASP A 108 -18.19 2.27 1.46
C ASP A 108 -18.74 2.87 0.17
N TRP A 109 -19.80 2.25 -0.35
CA TRP A 109 -20.48 2.70 -1.55
C TRP A 109 -21.18 4.06 -1.38
N ARG A 110 -21.57 4.43 -0.16
CA ARG A 110 -22.18 5.75 0.10
C ARG A 110 -21.12 6.83 -0.08
N ALA A 111 -19.94 6.67 0.53
CA ALA A 111 -18.83 7.58 0.33
C ALA A 111 -18.37 7.63 -1.12
N PHE A 112 -18.32 6.48 -1.80
CA PHE A 112 -17.92 6.41 -3.21
C PHE A 112 -18.82 7.24 -4.14
N TYR A 113 -20.14 7.24 -3.91
CA TYR A 113 -21.10 7.98 -4.72
C TYR A 113 -21.45 9.37 -4.18
N ALA A 114 -20.90 9.80 -3.03
CA ALA A 114 -21.27 11.05 -2.37
C ALA A 114 -21.05 12.31 -3.22
N THR A 115 -20.09 12.29 -4.16
CA THR A 115 -19.79 13.42 -5.06
C THR A 115 -20.56 13.39 -6.38
N ARG A 116 -21.33 12.31 -6.64
CA ARG A 116 -22.31 12.28 -7.73
C ARG A 116 -23.64 12.79 -7.19
N ALA A 117 -23.72 14.09 -6.95
CA ALA A 117 -25.01 14.73 -6.74
C ALA A 117 -25.87 14.50 -7.99
N THR A 118 -27.03 13.85 -7.79
CA THR A 118 -28.15 13.85 -8.73
C THR A 118 -28.75 15.23 -8.86
#